data_AF-A0A538BE93-F1
#
_entry.id   AF-A0A538BE93-F1
#
_cell.length_a   1.000
_cell.length_b   1.000
_cell.length_c   1.000
_cell.angle_alpha   90.00
_cell.angle_beta   90.00
_cell.angle_gamma   90.00
#
_symmetry.space_group_name_H-M   'P 1'
#
loop_
_entity.id
_entity.type
_entity.pdbx_description
1 polymer ?
#
loop_
_entity_poly.entity_id
_entity_poly.type
_entity_poly.pdbx_seq_one_letter_code
_entity_poly.pdbx_strand_id
1 'polypeptide(L)'
;MRPFDGPHEPSDRPVCWRCGRPTYDPDKRSVPWARAVARGRQVLVCPECQRDPGWTDGLDRCEACGATRLSVQLGDVVCRACGHTATARAGA
;
A
#
# COMPACT_ATOMS: atom_id res chain seq x y z
N MET A 1 18.13 -26.97 -2.62
CA MET A 1 17.33 -26.57 -1.45
C MET A 1 17.85 -25.21 -1.00
N ARG A 2 17.05 -24.14 -1.04
CA ARG A 2 17.49 -22.81 -0.60
C ARG A 2 17.13 -22.63 0.88
N PRO A 3 18.07 -22.27 1.78
CA PRO A 3 17.72 -21.87 3.13
C PRO A 3 17.38 -20.37 3.10
N PHE A 4 16.12 -19.99 3.28
CA PHE A 4 15.73 -18.58 3.44
C PHE A 4 14.60 -18.49 4.45
N ASP A 5 14.97 -18.55 5.73
CA ASP A 5 14.28 -17.81 6.77
C ASP A 5 15.28 -17.61 7.91
N GLY A 6 16.20 -16.66 7.70
CA GLY A 6 16.91 -16.07 8.85
C GLY A 6 15.87 -15.33 9.70
N PRO A 7 16.12 -15.10 11.00
CA PRO A 7 15.15 -14.35 11.82
C PRO A 7 14.92 -12.99 11.18
N HIS A 8 13.72 -12.76 10.63
CA HIS A 8 13.32 -11.46 10.13
C HIS A 8 13.39 -10.50 11.33
N GLU A 9 14.40 -9.63 11.32
CA GLU A 9 14.52 -8.54 12.27
C GLU A 9 13.20 -7.75 12.31
N PRO A 10 12.66 -7.41 13.50
CA PRO A 10 11.36 -6.75 13.62
C PRO A 10 11.28 -5.36 12.97
N SER A 11 12.39 -4.87 12.40
CA SER A 11 12.47 -3.62 11.62
C SER A 11 11.81 -3.71 10.23
N ASP A 12 11.49 -4.91 9.73
CA ASP A 12 10.80 -5.11 8.44
C ASP A 12 9.27 -5.11 8.55
N ARG A 13 8.71 -4.92 9.77
CA ARG A 13 7.26 -4.90 9.93
C ARG A 13 6.67 -3.75 9.12
N PRO A 14 5.72 -4.00 8.22
CA PRO A 14 5.11 -2.94 7.44
C PRO A 14 4.49 -1.91 8.38
N VAL A 15 4.72 -0.62 8.11
CA VAL A 15 4.15 0.48 8.89
C VAL A 15 3.12 1.25 8.08
N CYS A 16 2.26 2.00 8.77
CA CYS A 16 1.38 2.94 8.10
C CYS A 16 2.19 4.08 7.49
N TRP A 17 2.01 4.32 6.19
CA TRP A 17 2.72 5.39 5.50
C TRP A 17 2.40 6.80 6.03
N ARG A 18 1.19 7.02 6.58
CA ARG A 18 0.75 8.34 7.04
C ARG A 18 1.16 8.65 8.48
N CYS A 19 1.08 7.68 9.39
CA CYS A 19 1.36 7.89 10.83
C CYS A 19 2.55 7.08 11.36
N GLY A 20 3.19 6.23 10.55
CA GLY A 20 4.32 5.40 10.96
C GLY A 20 3.97 4.25 11.90
N ARG A 21 2.71 4.07 12.30
CA ARG A 21 2.33 3.01 13.24
C ARG A 21 2.60 1.62 12.66
N PRO A 22 3.13 0.66 13.45
CA PRO A 22 3.35 -0.70 12.97
C PRO A 22 2.04 -1.39 12.60
N THR A 23 2.10 -2.29 11.62
CA THR A 23 0.95 -3.11 11.23
C THR A 23 0.49 -3.95 12.41
N TYR A 24 -0.81 -3.90 12.66
CA TYR A 24 -1.50 -4.70 13.65
C TYR A 24 -2.70 -5.35 12.98
N ASP A 25 -3.11 -6.52 13.47
CA ASP A 25 -4.34 -7.17 13.03
C ASP A 25 -5.54 -6.36 13.53
N PRO A 26 -6.33 -5.72 12.65
CA PRO A 26 -7.48 -4.97 13.08
C PRO A 26 -8.60 -5.94 13.48
N ASP A 27 -9.36 -5.60 14.53
CA ASP A 27 -10.53 -6.39 14.92
C ASP A 27 -11.46 -6.65 13.73
N LYS A 28 -12.21 -7.77 13.74
CA LYS A 28 -13.12 -8.17 12.65
C LYS A 28 -14.15 -7.11 12.21
N ARG A 29 -14.38 -6.09 13.04
CA ARG A 29 -15.32 -4.97 12.78
C ARG A 29 -14.65 -3.74 12.16
N SER A 30 -13.33 -3.66 12.19
CA SER A 30 -12.57 -2.56 11.64
C SER A 30 -12.35 -2.75 10.14
N VAL A 31 -12.28 -1.65 9.39
CA VAL A 31 -11.85 -1.71 8.00
C VAL A 31 -10.44 -2.32 7.93
N PRO A 32 -10.15 -3.19 6.96
CA PRO A 32 -8.80 -3.73 6.81
C PRO A 32 -7.83 -2.60 6.43
N TRP A 33 -6.54 -2.86 6.59
CA TRP A 33 -5.50 -1.96 6.09
C TRP A 33 -5.65 -1.73 4.59
N ALA A 34 -5.70 -0.47 4.17
CA ALA A 34 -5.80 -0.11 2.77
C ALA A 34 -4.42 -0.26 2.12
N ARG A 35 -4.39 -0.99 1.01
CA ARG A 35 -3.24 -1.06 0.11
C ARG A 35 -3.38 0.03 -0.93
N ALA A 36 -2.34 0.86 -1.04
CA ALA A 36 -2.26 1.92 -2.03
C ALA A 36 -0.82 2.06 -2.53
N VAL A 37 -0.62 2.96 -3.49
CA VAL A 37 0.70 3.28 -4.02
C VAL A 37 0.98 4.75 -3.76
N ALA A 38 2.19 5.06 -3.33
CA ALA A 38 2.66 6.43 -3.14
C ALA A 38 4.06 6.55 -3.73
N ARG A 39 4.25 7.50 -4.66
CA ARG A 39 5.50 7.68 -5.41
C ARG A 39 5.96 6.39 -6.08
N GLY A 40 5.02 5.60 -6.61
CA GLY A 40 5.29 4.31 -7.26
C GLY A 40 5.66 3.17 -6.30
N ARG A 41 5.61 3.37 -4.98
CA ARG A 41 5.90 2.32 -3.98
C ARG A 41 4.62 1.79 -3.34
N GLN A 42 4.56 0.49 -3.10
CA GLN A 42 3.45 -0.11 -2.36
C GLN A 42 3.50 0.35 -0.91
N VAL A 43 2.41 0.97 -0.46
CA VAL A 43 2.24 1.44 0.91
C VAL A 43 0.98 0.88 1.54
N LEU A 44 0.95 0.91 2.88
CA LEU A 44 -0.19 0.51 3.69
C LEU A 44 -0.70 1.71 4.50
N VAL A 45 -2.03 1.83 4.59
CA VAL A 45 -2.69 2.86 5.40
C VAL A 45 -3.56 2.19 6.46
N CYS A 46 -3.35 2.56 7.71
CA CYS A 46 -4.05 1.94 8.83
C CYS A 46 -5.53 2.32 8.85
N PRO A 47 -6.39 1.52 9.51
CA PRO A 47 -7.83 1.76 9.58
C PRO A 47 -8.20 3.13 10.16
N GLU A 48 -7.38 3.65 11.09
CA GLU A 48 -7.65 4.94 11.72
C GLU A 48 -7.32 6.11 10.81
N CYS A 49 -6.20 6.05 10.09
CA CYS A 49 -5.90 7.05 9.07
C CYS A 49 -6.95 7.02 7.95
N GLN A 50 -7.52 5.86 7.62
CA GLN A 50 -8.59 5.76 6.62
C GLN A 50 -9.91 6.47 7.01
N ARG A 51 -10.10 6.83 8.29
CA ARG A 51 -11.28 7.59 8.72
C ARG A 51 -11.22 9.07 8.33
N ASP A 52 -10.01 9.58 8.05
CA ASP A 52 -9.81 10.98 7.67
C ASP A 52 -10.25 11.20 6.21
N PRO A 53 -11.14 12.17 5.88
CA PRO A 53 -11.64 12.33 4.52
C PRO A 53 -10.55 12.62 3.47
N GLY A 54 -9.39 13.13 3.89
CA GLY A 54 -8.22 13.39 3.05
C GLY A 54 -7.13 12.32 3.13
N TRP A 55 -7.44 11.12 3.65
CA TRP A 55 -6.42 10.08 3.85
C TRP A 55 -5.73 9.62 2.57
N THR A 56 -6.40 9.82 1.44
CA THR A 56 -5.88 9.51 0.10
C THR A 56 -4.99 10.59 -0.49
N ASP A 57 -4.84 11.72 0.20
CA ASP A 57 -3.94 12.79 -0.22
C ASP A 57 -2.48 12.31 -0.19
N GLY A 58 -1.75 12.59 -1.28
CA GLY A 58 -0.38 12.11 -1.50
C GLY A 58 -0.26 10.67 -2.02
N LEU A 59 -1.36 9.92 -2.16
CA LEU A 59 -1.37 8.63 -2.84
C LEU A 59 -1.46 8.83 -4.36
N ASP A 60 -0.84 7.91 -5.09
CA ASP A 60 -1.01 7.82 -6.54
C ASP A 60 -2.47 7.47 -6.87
N ARG A 61 -2.94 8.03 -7.98
CA ARG A 61 -4.29 7.81 -8.51
C ARG A 61 -4.18 7.17 -9.88
N CYS A 62 -5.12 6.27 -10.17
CA CYS A 62 -5.24 5.71 -11.49
C CYS A 62 -5.52 6.82 -12.50
N GLU A 63 -4.72 6.91 -13.56
CA GLU A 63 -4.93 7.85 -14.67
C GLU A 63 -6.21 7.58 -15.47
N ALA A 64 -6.70 6.33 -15.47
CA ALA A 64 -7.91 5.96 -16.19
C ALA A 64 -9.21 6.24 -15.42
N CYS A 65 -9.25 6.00 -14.11
CA CYS A 65 -10.50 6.10 -13.31
C CYS A 65 -10.40 6.96 -12.05
N GLY A 66 -9.23 7.51 -11.73
CA GLY A 66 -9.00 8.34 -10.54
C GLY A 66 -8.96 7.58 -9.20
N ALA A 67 -9.17 6.26 -9.19
CA ALA A 67 -9.16 5.47 -7.96
C ALA A 67 -7.75 5.32 -7.36
N THR A 68 -7.67 5.26 -6.03
CA THR A 68 -6.43 5.13 -5.24
C THR A 68 -6.13 3.70 -4.81
N ARG A 69 -7.01 2.75 -5.17
CA ARG A 69 -6.83 1.30 -4.93
C ARG A 69 -5.83 0.72 -5.91
N LEU A 70 -4.58 1.11 -5.76
CA LEU A 70 -3.46 0.70 -6.60
C LEU A 70 -2.61 -0.34 -5.87
N SER A 71 -2.06 -1.28 -6.63
CA SER A 71 -1.11 -2.29 -6.14
C SER A 71 0.13 -2.31 -7.03
N VAL A 72 1.32 -2.43 -6.44
CA VAL A 72 2.54 -2.70 -7.22
C VAL A 72 2.67 -4.21 -7.40
N GLN A 73 2.73 -4.67 -8.64
CA GLN A 73 2.90 -6.06 -9.00
C GLN A 73 4.01 -6.17 -10.05
N LEU A 74 5.09 -6.87 -9.71
CA LEU A 74 6.25 -7.11 -10.60
C LEU A 74 6.89 -5.84 -11.19
N GLY A 75 6.72 -4.69 -10.55
CA GLY A 75 7.21 -3.39 -11.05
C GLY A 75 6.17 -2.58 -11.82
N ASP A 76 4.93 -3.06 -11.94
CA ASP A 76 3.82 -2.31 -12.54
C ASP A 76 2.82 -1.88 -11.46
N VAL A 77 2.23 -0.70 -11.63
CA VAL A 77 1.12 -0.21 -10.82
C VAL A 77 -0.20 -0.64 -11.45
N VAL A 78 -0.92 -1.53 -10.77
CA VAL A 78 -2.20 -2.07 -11.22
C VAL A 78 -3.34 -1.44 -10.41
N CYS A 79 -4.30 -0.83 -11.11
CA CYS A 79 -5.53 -0.34 -10.51
C CYS A 79 -6.49 -1.50 -10.24
N ARG A 80 -6.81 -1.74 -8.98
CA ARG A 80 -7.75 -2.78 -8.56
C ARG A 80 -9.22 -2.41 -8.76
N ALA A 81 -9.52 -1.15 -9.11
CA ALA A 81 -10.88 -0.70 -9.36
C ALA A 81 -11.31 -0.89 -10.82
N CYS A 82 -10.45 -0.56 -11.79
CA CYS A 82 -10.75 -0.67 -13.22
C CYS A 82 -9.88 -1.66 -14.00
N GLY A 83 -8.80 -2.17 -13.40
CA GLY A 83 -7.85 -3.08 -14.05
C GLY A 83 -6.73 -2.39 -14.84
N HIS A 84 -6.71 -1.06 -14.94
CA HIS A 84 -5.67 -0.33 -15.67
C HIS A 84 -4.29 -0.55 -15.07
N THR A 85 -3.29 -0.78 -15.93
CA THR A 85 -1.89 -1.03 -15.55
C THR A 85 -1.00 0.07 -16.10
N ALA A 86 -0.28 0.75 -15.23
CA ALA A 86 0.76 1.71 -15.60
C ALA A 86 2.11 1.15 -15.13
N THR A 87 3.15 1.24 -15.97
CA THR A 87 4.50 0.85 -15.55
C THR A 87 4.91 1.71 -14.35
N ALA A 88 5.24 1.09 -13.21
CA ALA A 88 5.74 1.87 -12.10
C ALA A 88 7.04 2.49 -12.58
N ARG A 89 7.21 3.80 -12.39
CA ARG A 89 8.51 4.41 -12.62
C ARG A 89 9.48 3.78 -11.62
N ALA A 90 10.20 2.75 -12.05
CA ALA A 90 11.39 2.30 -11.38
C ALA A 90 12.26 3.54 -11.25
N GLY A 91 12.50 3.98 -10.01
CA GLY A 91 13.29 5.18 -9.76
C GLY A 91 14.60 5.08 -10.53
N ALA A 92 14.77 6.00 -11.48
CA ALA A 92 16.03 6.26 -12.15
C ALA A 92 16.93 7.10 -11.24
#